data_AF-A0A7C6FBA8-F1
#
_entry.id   AF-A0A7C6FBA8-F1
#
_cell.length_a   1.000
_cell.length_b   1.000
_cell.length_c   1.000
_cell.angle_alpha   90.00
_cell.angle_beta   90.00
_cell.angle_gamma   90.00
#
_symmetry.space_group_name_H-M   'P 1'
#
loop_
_entity.id
_entity.type
_entity.pdbx_description
1 polymer ?
#
loop_
_entity_poly.entity_id
_entity_poly.type
_entity_poly.pdbx_seq_one_letter_code
_entity_poly.pdbx_strand_id
1 'polypeptide(L)'
;MSFMGISGFFGKNNLSGIDIEINFPPEIYAKGEFPLKITLINKKRILPVFLLKVNINGKEAFFPFLDPKSSETRYLQVFFPKRGRYVIKDVYIYSVFPFNFFTRYRSINKTFEFIVFPALKECSLISLYEKNRRLKGDRSSDNVGYDTDIVSIREYVYGDPLKYINWKATAKTGKLKTKELSSLMYRPIFIDFNEILIRDTEEKISSIAYTIVKLIKSNMPVGMRIKDRVFLPDVSQTHRVNILKELALYEGN
;
A
#
# COMPACT_ATOMS: atom_id res chain seq x y z
N MET A 1 37.86 10.33 -39.19
CA MET A 1 38.20 9.14 -38.37
C MET A 1 38.36 9.46 -36.88
N SER A 2 38.98 10.58 -36.48
CA SER A 2 39.27 10.89 -35.06
C SER A 2 38.04 11.00 -34.15
N PHE A 3 36.95 11.64 -34.60
CA PHE A 3 35.71 11.79 -33.82
C PHE A 3 35.00 10.46 -33.54
N MET A 4 35.11 9.47 -34.43
CA MET A 4 34.54 8.14 -34.23
C MET A 4 35.26 7.36 -33.13
N GLY A 5 36.60 7.44 -33.07
CA GLY A 5 37.39 6.81 -32.01
C GLY A 5 37.08 7.38 -30.63
N ILE A 6 36.99 8.72 -30.54
CA ILE A 6 36.58 9.44 -29.32
C ILE A 6 35.17 9.01 -28.91
N SER A 7 34.22 8.98 -29.85
CA SER A 7 32.85 8.53 -29.60
C SER A 7 32.79 7.11 -29.03
N GLY A 8 33.59 6.19 -29.61
CA GLY A 8 33.67 4.81 -29.14
C GLY A 8 34.20 4.70 -27.69
N PHE A 9 35.30 5.37 -27.39
CA PHE A 9 35.91 5.33 -26.06
C PHE A 9 35.02 5.97 -24.99
N PHE A 10 34.58 7.21 -25.21
CA PHE A 10 33.76 7.94 -24.26
C PHE A 10 32.37 7.33 -24.10
N GLY A 11 31.73 6.87 -25.17
CA GLY A 11 30.42 6.21 -25.11
C GLY A 11 30.46 4.90 -24.30
N LYS A 12 31.50 4.08 -24.48
CA LYS A 12 31.69 2.85 -23.68
C LYS A 12 31.93 3.18 -22.21
N ASN A 13 32.81 4.14 -21.95
CA ASN A 13 33.10 4.55 -20.57
C ASN A 13 31.88 5.16 -19.88
N ASN A 14 31.01 5.89 -20.61
CA ASN A 14 29.82 6.53 -20.07
C ASN A 14 28.87 5.54 -19.38
N LEU A 15 28.72 4.32 -19.92
CA LEU A 15 27.87 3.27 -19.37
C LEU A 15 28.54 2.37 -18.31
N SER A 16 29.87 2.41 -18.20
CA SER A 16 30.61 1.64 -17.19
C SER A 16 30.44 2.23 -15.79
N GLY A 17 30.63 1.45 -14.72
CA GLY A 17 30.63 2.00 -13.35
C GLY A 17 29.33 2.66 -12.90
N ILE A 18 28.21 2.41 -13.60
CA ILE A 18 26.88 2.90 -13.24
C ILE A 18 26.14 1.80 -12.49
N ASP A 19 25.41 2.18 -11.45
CA ASP A 19 24.48 1.29 -10.77
C ASP A 19 23.09 1.92 -10.72
N ILE A 20 22.08 1.07 -10.52
CA ILE A 20 20.68 1.46 -10.43
C ILE A 20 20.06 0.83 -9.20
N GLU A 21 19.32 1.65 -8.47
CA GLU A 21 18.42 1.23 -7.41
C GLU A 21 16.98 1.57 -7.82
N ILE A 22 16.10 0.58 -7.70
CA ILE A 22 14.67 0.73 -7.95
C ILE A 22 13.97 0.53 -6.62
N ASN A 23 13.28 1.57 -6.17
CA ASN A 23 12.50 1.52 -4.94
C ASN A 23 11.01 1.52 -5.29
N PHE A 24 10.34 0.44 -4.92
CA PHE A 24 8.91 0.27 -5.09
C PHE A 24 8.18 0.92 -3.90
N PRO A 25 7.03 1.57 -4.11
CA PRO A 25 6.18 1.94 -2.98
C PRO A 25 5.73 0.68 -2.23
N PRO A 26 5.44 0.79 -0.93
CA PRO A 26 5.07 -0.35 -0.09
C PRO A 26 3.78 -1.03 -0.55
N GLU A 27 2.93 -0.30 -1.29
CA GLU A 27 1.66 -0.79 -1.79
C GLU A 27 1.49 -0.39 -3.24
N ILE A 28 1.28 -1.38 -4.10
CA ILE A 28 1.01 -1.22 -5.52
C ILE A 28 -0.31 -1.90 -5.80
N TYR A 29 -1.31 -1.17 -6.29
CA TYR A 29 -2.62 -1.73 -6.60
C TYR A 29 -2.79 -1.87 -8.12
N ALA A 30 -3.38 -2.99 -8.55
CA ALA A 30 -3.71 -3.20 -9.96
C ALA A 30 -4.67 -2.11 -10.45
N LYS A 31 -4.58 -1.78 -11.75
CA LYS A 31 -5.36 -0.72 -12.41
C LYS A 31 -5.13 0.69 -11.86
N GLY A 32 -4.14 0.90 -10.98
CA GLY A 32 -3.67 2.20 -10.53
C GLY A 32 -2.33 2.57 -11.15
N GLU A 33 -2.09 3.86 -11.36
CA GLU A 33 -0.76 4.39 -11.64
C GLU A 33 -0.03 4.71 -10.34
N PHE A 34 1.27 4.41 -10.29
CA PHE A 34 2.11 4.73 -9.14
C PHE A 34 3.51 5.16 -9.59
N PRO A 35 4.16 6.06 -8.83
CA PRO A 35 5.51 6.51 -9.14
C PRO A 35 6.53 5.45 -8.68
N LEU A 36 7.29 4.91 -9.64
CA LEU A 36 8.46 4.10 -9.39
C LEU A 36 9.69 5.00 -9.22
N LYS A 37 10.35 4.93 -8.07
CA LYS A 37 11.54 5.72 -7.76
C LYS A 37 12.77 5.01 -8.32
N ILE A 38 13.47 5.67 -9.25
CA ILE A 38 14.69 5.16 -9.88
C ILE A 38 15.83 6.05 -9.47
N THR A 39 16.83 5.47 -8.83
CA THR A 39 18.05 6.16 -8.41
C THR A 39 19.21 5.64 -9.24
N LEU A 40 19.81 6.53 -10.03
CA LEU A 40 21.01 6.27 -10.81
C LEU A 40 22.23 6.65 -9.99
N ILE A 41 23.22 5.76 -9.90
CA ILE A 41 24.41 5.96 -9.07
C ILE A 41 25.64 5.91 -9.97
N ASN A 42 26.42 6.99 -9.99
CA ASN A 42 27.71 7.04 -10.66
C ASN A 42 28.81 6.63 -9.67
N LYS A 43 29.32 5.40 -9.78
CA LYS A 43 30.39 4.89 -8.90
C LYS A 43 31.78 5.33 -9.35
N LYS A 44 31.92 6.06 -10.46
CA LYS A 44 33.21 6.53 -10.97
C LYS A 44 33.79 7.61 -10.06
N ARG A 45 35.11 7.59 -9.90
CA ARG A 45 35.83 8.55 -9.07
C ARG A 45 36.02 9.91 -9.72
N ILE A 46 36.16 9.96 -11.04
CA ILE A 46 36.66 11.14 -11.76
C ILE A 46 35.71 11.57 -12.89
N LEU A 47 35.12 10.62 -13.63
CA LEU A 47 34.36 10.94 -14.83
C LEU A 47 32.86 11.07 -14.55
N PRO A 48 32.21 12.17 -14.97
CA PRO A 48 30.77 12.30 -14.94
C PRO A 48 30.10 11.41 -16.00
N VAL A 49 28.78 11.42 -15.97
CA VAL A 49 27.92 10.66 -16.89
C VAL A 49 26.97 11.64 -17.57
N PHE A 50 26.77 11.44 -18.87
CA PHE A 50 25.95 12.34 -19.68
C PHE A 50 24.90 11.58 -20.48
N LEU A 51 23.76 12.22 -20.71
CA LEU A 51 22.73 11.76 -21.64
C LEU A 51 22.40 10.27 -21.47
N LEU A 52 22.17 9.84 -20.23
CA LEU A 52 21.88 8.45 -19.91
C LEU A 52 20.37 8.27 -19.80
N LYS A 53 19.86 7.23 -20.44
CA LYS A 53 18.46 6.81 -20.34
C LYS A 53 18.40 5.45 -19.68
N VAL A 54 17.45 5.29 -18.78
CA VAL A 54 17.13 4.03 -18.11
C VAL A 54 15.79 3.56 -18.64
N ASN A 55 15.74 2.39 -19.27
CA ASN A 55 14.51 1.73 -19.69
C ASN A 55 14.15 0.64 -18.68
N ILE A 56 12.93 0.72 -18.14
CA ILE A 56 12.34 -0.30 -17.28
C ILE A 56 10.96 -0.61 -17.84
N ASN A 57 10.78 -1.85 -18.30
CA ASN A 57 9.50 -2.35 -18.81
C ASN A 57 8.86 -1.44 -19.88
N GLY A 58 9.68 -0.92 -20.82
CA GLY A 58 9.23 -0.05 -21.90
C GLY A 58 9.04 1.43 -21.53
N LYS A 59 9.21 1.82 -20.26
CA LYS A 59 9.20 3.22 -19.82
C LYS A 59 10.61 3.74 -19.58
N GLU A 60 10.82 5.02 -19.86
CA GLU A 60 12.15 5.63 -19.90
C GLU A 60 12.32 6.78 -18.93
N ALA A 61 13.38 6.73 -18.12
CA ALA A 61 13.85 7.85 -17.30
C ALA A 61 15.12 8.45 -17.90
N PHE A 62 15.14 9.77 -18.07
CA PHE A 62 16.28 10.49 -18.63
C PHE A 62 17.10 11.21 -17.55
N PHE A 63 18.41 10.99 -17.59
CA PHE A 63 19.43 11.55 -16.71
C PHE A 63 20.41 12.35 -17.59
N PRO A 64 20.24 13.68 -17.70
CA PRO A 64 21.06 14.50 -18.60
C PRO A 64 22.52 14.56 -18.15
N PHE A 65 22.75 14.59 -16.84
CA PHE A 65 24.07 14.76 -16.24
C PHE A 65 24.11 14.14 -14.84
N LEU A 66 25.22 13.48 -14.49
CA LEU A 66 25.45 12.95 -13.15
C LEU A 66 26.94 13.04 -12.78
N ASP A 67 27.24 13.73 -11.68
CA ASP A 67 28.61 13.93 -11.18
C ASP A 67 29.30 12.62 -10.74
N PRO A 68 30.63 12.57 -10.69
CA PRO A 68 31.37 11.45 -10.09
C PRO A 68 30.94 11.23 -8.63
N LYS A 69 30.86 9.96 -8.21
CA LYS A 69 30.44 9.56 -6.85
C LYS A 69 29.11 10.16 -6.38
N SER A 70 28.22 10.52 -7.29
CA SER A 70 26.91 11.08 -6.97
C SER A 70 25.77 10.14 -7.39
N SER A 71 24.58 10.45 -6.90
CA SER A 71 23.35 9.76 -7.27
C SER A 71 22.26 10.76 -7.60
N GLU A 72 21.44 10.45 -8.60
CA GLU A 72 20.29 11.25 -8.97
C GLU A 72 19.04 10.37 -9.02
N THR A 73 17.90 10.94 -8.65
CA THR A 73 16.62 10.24 -8.63
C THR A 73 15.65 10.80 -9.66
N ARG A 74 14.90 9.90 -10.29
CA ARG A 74 13.75 10.20 -11.15
C ARG A 74 12.58 9.31 -10.77
N TYR A 75 11.37 9.75 -11.12
CA TYR A 75 10.14 9.01 -10.91
C TYR A 75 9.53 8.66 -12.27
N LEU A 76 9.16 7.39 -12.46
CA LEU A 76 8.36 6.95 -13.60
C LEU A 76 6.99 6.51 -13.14
N GLN A 77 5.94 7.03 -13.76
CA GLN A 77 4.60 6.49 -13.54
C GLN A 77 4.53 5.11 -14.17
N VAL A 78 4.17 4.08 -13.41
CA VAL A 78 4.02 2.70 -13.89
C VAL A 78 2.59 2.24 -13.63
N PHE A 79 2.08 1.37 -14.50
CA PHE A 79 0.72 0.83 -14.46
C PHE A 79 0.78 -0.68 -14.60
N PHE A 80 0.02 -1.40 -13.76
CA PHE A 80 -0.15 -2.85 -13.87
C PHE A 80 -1.62 -3.21 -14.04
N PRO A 81 -2.00 -3.90 -15.14
CA PRO A 81 -3.41 -4.20 -15.42
C PRO A 81 -4.00 -5.29 -14.52
N LYS A 82 -3.16 -6.18 -14.00
CA LYS A 82 -3.56 -7.35 -13.21
C LYS A 82 -2.82 -7.37 -11.87
N ARG A 83 -3.42 -8.05 -10.88
CA ARG A 83 -2.77 -8.33 -9.58
C ARG A 83 -1.85 -9.54 -9.70
N GLY A 84 -1.00 -9.74 -8.71
CA GLY A 84 -0.17 -10.94 -8.59
C GLY A 84 1.32 -10.63 -8.40
N ARG A 85 2.15 -11.66 -8.61
CA ARG A 85 3.61 -11.56 -8.50
C ARG A 85 4.19 -11.03 -9.81
N TYR A 86 4.97 -9.95 -9.71
CA TYR A 86 5.66 -9.35 -10.84
C TYR A 86 7.17 -9.45 -10.65
N VAL A 87 7.88 -9.65 -11.75
CA VAL A 87 9.34 -9.72 -11.77
C VAL A 87 9.85 -8.80 -12.87
N ILE A 88 10.71 -7.85 -12.50
CA ILE A 88 11.44 -6.99 -13.42
C ILE A 88 12.87 -7.51 -13.50
N LYS A 89 13.27 -8.00 -14.67
CA LYS A 89 14.65 -8.47 -14.98
C LYS A 89 15.34 -7.58 -16.01
N ASP A 90 14.54 -7.03 -16.91
CA ASP A 90 14.98 -6.29 -18.09
C ASP A 90 15.12 -4.79 -17.77
N VAL A 91 16.22 -4.45 -17.11
CA VAL A 91 16.62 -3.05 -16.89
C VAL A 91 17.80 -2.73 -17.80
N TYR A 92 17.58 -1.80 -18.73
CA TYR A 92 18.61 -1.38 -19.68
C TYR A 92 18.99 0.06 -19.43
N ILE A 93 20.30 0.32 -19.47
CA ILE A 93 20.81 1.68 -19.61
C ILE A 93 21.34 1.89 -21.01
N TYR A 94 21.13 3.07 -21.55
CA TYR A 94 21.68 3.40 -22.85
C TYR A 94 22.00 4.89 -22.95
N SER A 95 22.90 5.22 -23.87
CA SER A 95 23.36 6.59 -24.08
C SER A 95 23.79 6.79 -25.52
N VAL A 96 23.58 8.02 -25.98
CA VAL A 96 24.00 8.53 -27.29
C VAL A 96 25.23 9.45 -27.20
N PHE A 97 25.78 9.62 -26.00
CA PHE A 97 26.95 10.46 -25.77
C PHE A 97 28.20 9.91 -26.48
N PRO A 98 29.10 10.75 -27.03
CA PRO A 98 29.05 12.23 -27.07
C PRO A 98 28.39 12.85 -28.31
N PHE A 99 28.45 12.19 -29.47
CA PHE A 99 28.06 12.80 -30.77
C PHE A 99 26.82 12.16 -31.42
N ASN A 100 26.12 11.25 -30.73
CA ASN A 100 24.96 10.52 -31.26
C ASN A 100 25.22 9.75 -32.56
N PHE A 101 26.47 9.37 -32.84
CA PHE A 101 26.79 8.47 -33.96
C PHE A 101 26.38 7.03 -33.69
N PHE A 102 26.32 6.63 -32.42
CA PHE A 102 25.93 5.29 -31.99
C PHE A 102 25.15 5.35 -30.68
N THR A 103 24.08 4.56 -30.58
CA THR A 103 23.45 4.26 -29.28
C THR A 103 24.17 3.07 -28.66
N ARG A 104 24.79 3.29 -27.50
CA ARG A 104 25.36 2.20 -26.70
C ARG A 104 24.37 1.82 -25.61
N TYR A 105 24.25 0.54 -25.33
CA TYR A 105 23.40 0.04 -24.25
C TYR A 105 24.15 -0.99 -23.39
N ARG A 106 23.68 -1.17 -22.17
CA ARG A 106 24.16 -2.18 -21.21
C ARG A 106 22.98 -2.65 -20.38
N SER A 107 22.81 -3.96 -20.24
CA SER A 107 21.84 -4.55 -19.30
C SER A 107 22.35 -4.43 -17.86
N ILE A 108 21.42 -4.20 -16.94
CA ILE A 108 21.67 -4.30 -15.50
C ILE A 108 21.16 -5.66 -15.04
N ASN A 109 22.08 -6.53 -14.64
CA ASN A 109 21.74 -7.88 -14.17
C ASN A 109 21.20 -7.84 -12.72
N LYS A 110 20.05 -7.21 -12.52
CA LYS A 110 19.32 -7.19 -11.24
C LYS A 110 17.90 -7.68 -11.47
N THR A 111 17.43 -8.54 -10.58
CA THR A 111 16.04 -9.01 -10.57
C THR A 111 15.31 -8.33 -9.42
N PHE A 112 14.20 -7.69 -9.73
CA PHE A 112 13.33 -7.05 -8.75
C PHE A 112 11.98 -7.78 -8.72
N GLU A 113 11.60 -8.24 -7.55
CA GLU A 113 10.34 -8.95 -7.35
C GLU A 113 9.46 -8.18 -6.37
N PHE A 114 8.18 -8.05 -6.71
CA PHE A 114 7.19 -7.39 -5.88
C PHE A 114 5.80 -7.96 -6.18
N ILE A 115 4.84 -7.60 -5.33
CA ILE A 115 3.45 -8.03 -5.44
C ILE A 115 2.58 -6.83 -5.74
N VAL A 116 1.72 -6.98 -6.75
CA VAL A 116 0.66 -6.02 -7.06
C VAL A 116 -0.62 -6.52 -6.41
N PHE A 117 -1.16 -5.72 -5.50
CA PHE A 117 -2.41 -5.98 -4.81
C PHE A 117 -3.62 -5.87 -5.76
N PRO A 118 -4.76 -6.50 -5.40
CA PRO A 118 -6.02 -6.33 -6.13
C PRO A 118 -6.37 -4.88 -6.42
N ALA A 119 -7.03 -4.61 -7.55
CA ALA A 119 -7.63 -3.29 -7.76
C ALA A 119 -8.66 -3.02 -6.67
N LEU A 120 -8.72 -1.80 -6.16
CA LEU A 120 -9.73 -1.43 -5.16
C LEU A 120 -11.01 -0.98 -5.88
N LYS A 121 -12.04 -1.83 -5.87
CA LYS A 121 -13.34 -1.50 -6.48
C LYS A 121 -14.36 -1.20 -5.38
N GLU A 122 -14.91 0.00 -5.42
CA GLU A 122 -15.99 0.38 -4.50
C GLU A 122 -17.20 -0.54 -4.69
N CYS A 123 -17.76 -1.00 -3.57
CA CYS A 123 -18.87 -1.94 -3.55
C CYS A 123 -19.75 -1.72 -2.32
N SER A 124 -20.97 -2.26 -2.38
CA SER A 124 -21.97 -2.17 -1.31
C SER A 124 -21.76 -3.17 -0.16
N LEU A 125 -20.72 -4.03 -0.22
CA LEU A 125 -20.43 -5.01 0.83
C LEU A 125 -20.30 -4.37 2.21
N ILE A 126 -19.65 -3.21 2.30
CA ILE A 126 -19.52 -2.45 3.55
C ILE A 126 -20.88 -2.12 4.15
N SER A 127 -21.79 -1.59 3.33
CA SER A 127 -23.15 -1.25 3.78
C SER A 127 -23.94 -2.47 4.22
N LEU A 128 -23.70 -3.64 3.63
CA LEU A 128 -24.30 -4.92 4.08
C LEU A 128 -23.78 -5.31 5.47
N TYR A 129 -22.47 -5.24 5.70
CA TYR A 129 -21.88 -5.53 7.00
C TYR A 129 -22.33 -4.53 8.07
N GLU A 130 -22.39 -3.23 7.75
CA GLU A 130 -22.90 -2.19 8.64
C GLU A 130 -24.40 -2.37 8.95
N LYS A 131 -25.23 -2.69 7.96
CA LYS A 131 -26.67 -2.95 8.15
C LYS A 131 -26.90 -4.18 9.02
N ASN A 132 -26.18 -5.27 8.76
CA ASN A 132 -26.24 -6.48 9.60
C ASN A 132 -25.81 -6.19 11.05
N ARG A 133 -24.87 -5.24 11.25
CA ARG A 133 -24.47 -4.77 12.56
C ARG A 133 -25.62 -4.06 13.29
N ARG A 134 -26.25 -3.09 12.62
CA ARG A 134 -27.40 -2.33 13.16
C ARG A 134 -28.56 -3.25 13.52
N LEU A 135 -28.84 -4.27 12.70
CA LEU A 135 -29.90 -5.26 12.95
C LEU A 135 -29.57 -6.18 14.14
N LYS A 136 -28.29 -6.49 14.40
CA LYS A 136 -27.82 -7.29 15.54
C LYS A 136 -27.67 -6.47 16.85
N GLY A 137 -28.34 -5.32 16.93
CA GLY A 137 -28.41 -4.47 18.13
C GLY A 137 -27.17 -3.63 18.40
N ASP A 138 -26.24 -3.51 17.45
CA ASP A 138 -25.03 -2.69 17.59
C ASP A 138 -25.37 -1.23 17.22
N ARG A 139 -26.07 -0.53 18.12
CA ARG A 139 -26.35 0.90 17.98
C ARG A 139 -25.09 1.68 18.37
N SER A 140 -24.17 1.86 17.43
CA SER A 140 -23.28 3.01 17.48
C SER A 140 -24.13 4.25 17.25
N SER A 141 -24.26 5.11 18.25
CA SER A 141 -24.82 6.44 18.05
C SER A 141 -23.86 7.17 17.13
N ASP A 142 -24.30 7.54 15.91
CA ASP A 142 -23.55 8.41 14.99
C ASP A 142 -23.47 9.86 15.51
N ASN A 143 -23.58 10.08 16.82
CA ASN A 143 -23.42 11.39 17.42
C ASN A 143 -21.93 11.67 17.62
N VAL A 144 -21.36 12.39 16.65
CA VAL A 144 -20.17 13.21 16.86
C VAL A 144 -20.47 14.21 17.97
N GLY A 145 -20.17 13.81 19.19
CA GLY A 145 -20.28 14.62 20.40
C GLY A 145 -19.36 14.01 21.44
N TYR A 146 -18.68 14.86 22.20
CA TYR A 146 -17.73 14.53 23.27
C TYR A 146 -18.37 13.80 24.49
N ASP A 147 -19.42 13.00 24.28
CA ASP A 147 -20.04 12.17 25.30
C ASP A 147 -20.04 10.74 24.74
N THR A 148 -18.99 9.99 25.07
CA THR A 148 -18.94 8.53 24.87
C THR A 148 -20.26 7.93 25.34
N ASP A 149 -20.95 7.21 24.44
CA ASP A 149 -22.27 6.64 24.65
C ASP A 149 -22.37 5.93 26.02
N ILE A 150 -23.07 6.58 26.94
CA ILE A 150 -23.30 6.12 28.31
C ILE A 150 -24.18 4.88 28.22
N VAL A 151 -23.65 3.71 28.61
CA VAL A 151 -24.40 2.44 28.61
C VAL A 151 -25.27 2.34 29.83
N SER A 152 -24.73 2.71 31.00
CA SER A 152 -25.44 2.63 32.26
C SER A 152 -24.90 3.66 33.26
N ILE A 153 -25.67 3.94 34.32
CA ILE A 153 -25.23 4.74 35.46
C ILE A 153 -25.24 3.83 36.68
N ARG A 154 -24.05 3.51 37.22
CA ARG A 154 -23.91 2.67 38.42
C ARG A 154 -23.43 3.47 39.63
N GLU A 155 -23.50 2.87 40.81
CA GLU A 155 -22.87 3.44 42.01
C GLU A 155 -21.35 3.47 41.85
N TYR A 156 -20.76 4.57 42.33
CA TYR A 156 -19.31 4.78 42.32
C TYR A 156 -18.64 3.75 43.20
N VAL A 157 -17.59 3.11 42.67
CA VAL A 157 -16.72 2.22 43.43
C VAL A 157 -15.36 2.88 43.57
N TYR A 158 -14.74 2.73 44.74
CA TYR A 158 -13.40 3.26 44.99
C TYR A 158 -12.40 2.74 43.95
N GLY A 159 -11.77 3.66 43.21
CA GLY A 159 -10.90 3.35 42.07
C GLY A 159 -11.47 3.79 40.71
N ASP A 160 -12.77 4.11 40.64
CA ASP A 160 -13.37 4.67 39.43
C ASP A 160 -12.79 6.07 39.12
N PRO A 161 -12.47 6.38 37.85
CA PRO A 161 -11.96 7.70 37.46
C PRO A 161 -12.97 8.82 37.74
N LEU A 162 -12.55 9.85 38.48
CA LEU A 162 -13.42 10.98 38.87
C LEU A 162 -14.04 11.73 37.68
N LYS A 163 -13.37 11.73 36.52
CA LYS A 163 -13.89 12.32 35.27
C LYS A 163 -15.18 11.69 34.76
N TYR A 164 -15.52 10.49 35.23
CA TYR A 164 -16.73 9.78 34.85
C TYR A 164 -17.86 9.91 35.87
N ILE A 165 -17.71 10.72 36.92
CA ILE A 165 -18.80 10.97 37.87
C ILE A 165 -19.95 11.69 37.17
N ASN A 166 -21.15 11.13 37.28
CA ASN A 166 -22.37 11.76 36.81
C ASN A 166 -22.95 12.67 37.90
N TRP A 167 -22.48 13.91 37.98
CA TRP A 167 -22.93 14.88 38.99
C TRP A 167 -24.44 15.10 38.99
N LYS A 168 -25.10 15.04 37.84
CA LYS A 168 -26.57 15.18 37.73
C LYS A 168 -27.32 14.02 38.37
N ALA A 169 -26.84 12.79 38.19
CA ALA A 169 -27.43 11.61 38.84
C ALA A 169 -27.08 11.56 40.34
N THR A 170 -25.86 11.95 40.70
CA THR A 170 -25.42 12.08 42.09
C THR A 170 -26.28 13.09 42.86
N ALA A 171 -26.53 14.28 42.29
CA ALA A 171 -27.35 15.31 42.92
C ALA A 171 -28.80 14.87 43.15
N LYS A 172 -29.36 14.01 42.29
CA LYS A 172 -30.73 13.49 42.44
C LYS A 172 -30.84 12.36 43.47
N THR A 173 -29.80 11.56 43.63
CA THR A 173 -29.86 10.32 44.45
C THR A 173 -29.11 10.44 45.77
N GLY A 174 -28.30 11.49 45.96
CA GLY A 174 -27.45 11.69 47.14
C GLY A 174 -26.26 10.73 47.24
N LYS A 175 -26.11 9.80 46.29
CA LYS A 175 -25.02 8.83 46.22
C LYS A 175 -24.16 9.10 45.00
N LEU A 176 -22.84 8.97 45.13
CA LEU A 176 -21.92 9.10 43.98
C LEU A 176 -22.27 8.06 42.90
N LYS A 177 -22.54 8.54 41.69
CA LYS A 177 -22.81 7.72 40.52
C LYS A 177 -21.73 7.92 39.46
N THR A 178 -21.29 6.84 38.83
CA THR A 178 -20.32 6.86 37.73
C THR A 178 -21.01 6.51 36.42
N LYS A 179 -20.67 7.22 35.33
CA LYS A 179 -21.02 6.86 33.95
C LYS A 179 -20.25 5.61 33.57
N GLU A 180 -20.95 4.51 33.28
CA GLU A 180 -20.35 3.35 32.64
C GLU A 180 -20.32 3.61 31.14
N LEU A 181 -19.11 3.80 30.62
CA LEU A 181 -18.90 3.99 29.19
C LEU A 181 -18.98 2.62 28.50
N SER A 182 -19.64 2.57 27.35
CA SER A 182 -19.39 1.46 26.43
C SER A 182 -17.89 1.49 26.11
N SER A 183 -17.18 0.40 26.40
CA SER A 183 -16.04 0.10 25.55
C SER A 183 -16.62 0.00 24.15
N LEU A 184 -16.28 0.94 23.25
CA LEU A 184 -16.53 0.79 21.81
C LEU A 184 -15.69 -0.41 21.33
N MET A 185 -16.10 -1.61 21.72
CA MET A 185 -15.61 -2.82 21.10
C MET A 185 -16.29 -2.86 19.75
N TYR A 186 -15.63 -2.29 18.74
CA TYR A 186 -15.99 -2.55 17.35
C TYR A 186 -16.09 -4.06 17.20
N ARG A 187 -17.31 -4.57 17.04
CA ARG A 187 -17.49 -6.00 16.81
C ARG A 187 -16.69 -6.37 15.56
N PRO A 188 -15.77 -7.34 15.66
CA PRO A 188 -14.94 -7.71 14.52
C PRO A 188 -15.82 -8.16 13.36
N ILE A 189 -15.52 -7.67 12.16
CA ILE A 189 -16.16 -8.15 10.94
C ILE A 189 -15.39 -9.37 10.46
N PHE A 190 -16.10 -10.44 10.14
CA PHE A 190 -15.51 -11.63 9.54
C PHE A 190 -16.02 -11.77 8.11
N ILE A 191 -15.11 -11.76 7.14
CA ILE A 191 -15.43 -11.86 5.71
C ILE A 191 -15.12 -13.28 5.24
N ASP A 192 -16.13 -14.02 4.80
CA ASP A 192 -15.93 -15.31 4.13
C ASP A 192 -15.92 -15.11 2.61
N PHE A 193 -14.82 -15.50 1.96
CA PHE A 193 -14.67 -15.39 0.51
C PHE A 193 -15.74 -16.19 -0.27
N ASN A 194 -16.18 -17.33 0.26
CA ASN A 194 -17.10 -18.23 -0.41
C ASN A 194 -18.56 -17.77 -0.28
N GLU A 195 -18.91 -17.07 0.80
CA GLU A 195 -20.27 -16.55 1.03
C GLU A 195 -20.61 -15.35 0.11
N ILE A 196 -19.62 -14.71 -0.49
CA ILE A 196 -19.82 -13.54 -1.33
C ILE A 196 -20.32 -13.94 -2.72
N LEU A 197 -21.56 -13.54 -3.04
CA LEU A 197 -22.32 -13.87 -4.25
C LEU A 197 -21.91 -13.06 -5.51
N ILE A 198 -20.64 -12.66 -5.63
CA ILE A 198 -20.12 -12.03 -6.85
C ILE A 198 -19.65 -13.13 -7.80
N ARG A 199 -20.18 -13.16 -9.04
CA ARG A 199 -19.88 -14.21 -10.03
C ARG A 199 -18.46 -14.11 -10.56
N ASP A 200 -18.02 -12.89 -10.89
CA ASP A 200 -16.67 -12.66 -11.42
C ASP A 200 -15.64 -12.68 -10.28
N THR A 201 -14.66 -13.60 -10.38
CA THR A 201 -13.64 -13.80 -9.34
C THR A 201 -12.76 -12.55 -9.16
N GLU A 202 -12.42 -11.86 -10.26
CA GLU A 202 -11.60 -10.65 -10.23
C GLU A 202 -12.32 -9.49 -9.54
N GLU A 203 -13.60 -9.31 -9.86
CA GLU A 203 -14.49 -8.33 -9.23
C GLU A 203 -14.72 -8.65 -7.75
N LYS A 204 -14.91 -9.93 -7.41
CA LYS A 204 -15.04 -10.38 -6.02
C LYS A 204 -13.82 -9.99 -5.21
N ILE A 205 -12.63 -10.33 -5.70
CA ILE A 205 -11.36 -10.03 -5.06
C ILE A 205 -11.16 -8.52 -4.92
N SER A 206 -11.48 -7.75 -5.97
CA SER A 206 -11.36 -6.29 -5.96
C SER A 206 -12.30 -5.62 -4.94
N SER A 207 -13.52 -6.16 -4.81
CA SER A 207 -14.54 -5.67 -3.88
C SER A 207 -14.19 -6.00 -2.42
N ILE A 208 -13.69 -7.21 -2.17
CA ILE A 208 -13.22 -7.62 -0.84
C ILE A 208 -12.01 -6.79 -0.42
N ALA A 209 -11.02 -6.62 -1.30
CA ALA A 209 -9.84 -5.82 -1.01
C ALA A 209 -10.22 -4.38 -0.64
N TYR A 210 -11.13 -3.75 -1.39
CA TYR A 210 -11.67 -2.42 -1.06
C TYR A 210 -12.33 -2.39 0.32
N THR A 211 -13.17 -3.39 0.62
CA THR A 211 -13.86 -3.50 1.91
C THR A 211 -12.89 -3.61 3.08
N ILE A 212 -11.87 -4.46 2.97
CA ILE A 212 -10.86 -4.66 4.01
C ILE A 212 -10.07 -3.38 4.26
N VAL A 213 -9.59 -2.73 3.20
CA VAL A 213 -8.84 -1.47 3.32
C VAL A 213 -9.68 -0.40 3.99
N LYS A 214 -10.95 -0.26 3.61
CA LYS A 214 -11.86 0.75 4.18
C LYS A 214 -12.20 0.46 5.65
N LEU A 215 -12.47 -0.78 6.00
CA LEU A 215 -12.80 -1.17 7.39
C LEU A 215 -11.60 -1.00 8.33
N ILE A 216 -10.41 -1.44 7.94
CA ILE A 216 -9.20 -1.29 8.75
C ILE A 216 -8.82 0.18 8.89
N LYS A 217 -9.00 1.00 7.83
CA LYS A 217 -8.80 2.46 7.90
C LYS A 217 -9.74 3.13 8.91
N SER A 218 -10.94 2.59 9.10
CA SER A 218 -11.90 3.02 10.13
C SER A 218 -11.67 2.37 11.50
N ASN A 219 -10.49 1.77 11.74
CA ASN A 219 -10.09 1.11 12.97
C ASN A 219 -11.01 -0.06 13.38
N MET A 220 -11.64 -0.73 12.41
CA MET A 220 -12.50 -1.87 12.65
C MET A 220 -11.71 -3.18 12.46
N PRO A 221 -11.68 -4.08 13.45
CA PRO A 221 -10.98 -5.36 13.30
C PRO A 221 -11.65 -6.22 12.22
N VAL A 222 -10.86 -6.70 11.26
CA VAL A 222 -11.37 -7.52 10.15
C VAL A 222 -10.67 -8.87 10.15
N GLY A 223 -11.46 -9.94 10.21
CA GLY A 223 -11.02 -11.30 9.93
C GLY A 223 -11.46 -11.71 8.52
N MET A 224 -10.76 -12.69 7.96
CA MET A 224 -11.07 -13.21 6.62
C MET A 224 -10.86 -14.72 6.54
N ARG A 225 -11.73 -15.43 5.83
CA ARG A 225 -11.49 -16.80 5.38
C ARG A 225 -11.35 -16.84 3.86
N ILE A 226 -10.29 -17.47 3.39
CA ILE A 226 -10.00 -17.67 1.95
C ILE A 226 -9.36 -19.05 1.73
N LYS A 227 -9.97 -19.87 0.87
CA LYS A 227 -9.62 -21.30 0.73
C LYS A 227 -9.58 -21.97 2.13
N ASP A 228 -8.45 -22.57 2.49
CA ASP A 228 -8.23 -23.23 3.80
C ASP A 228 -7.58 -22.31 4.84
N ARG A 229 -7.34 -21.02 4.51
CA ARG A 229 -6.69 -20.07 5.42
C ARG A 229 -7.71 -19.20 6.16
N VAL A 230 -7.46 -19.02 7.45
CA VAL A 230 -8.28 -18.22 8.35
C VAL A 230 -7.40 -17.13 8.98
N PHE A 231 -7.76 -15.89 8.70
CA PHE A 231 -7.18 -14.69 9.29
C PHE A 231 -8.08 -14.23 10.43
N LEU A 232 -7.56 -14.24 11.66
CA LEU A 232 -8.29 -13.74 12.82
C LEU A 232 -8.46 -12.21 12.75
N PRO A 233 -9.52 -11.64 13.34
CA PRO A 233 -9.73 -10.21 13.30
C PRO A 233 -8.61 -9.40 13.94
N ASP A 234 -8.04 -8.48 13.17
CA ASP A 234 -7.00 -7.54 13.60
C ASP A 234 -7.14 -6.23 12.77
N VAL A 235 -6.56 -5.15 13.27
CA VAL A 235 -6.49 -3.81 12.66
C VAL A 235 -5.08 -3.46 12.19
N SER A 236 -4.07 -4.29 12.51
CA SER A 236 -2.67 -3.96 12.23
C SER A 236 -2.38 -3.80 10.73
N GLN A 237 -1.40 -2.96 10.41
CA GLN A 237 -0.96 -2.77 9.03
C GLN A 237 -0.40 -4.07 8.43
N THR A 238 0.35 -4.83 9.22
CA THR A 238 0.90 -6.14 8.83
C THR A 238 -0.21 -7.12 8.46
N HIS A 239 -1.29 -7.16 9.27
CA HIS A 239 -2.45 -7.98 8.99
C HIS A 239 -3.14 -7.60 7.68
N ARG A 240 -3.39 -6.31 7.47
CA ARG A 240 -3.95 -5.82 6.21
C ARG A 240 -3.11 -6.24 4.99
N VAL A 241 -1.79 -6.06 5.07
CA VAL A 241 -0.87 -6.42 3.97
C VAL A 241 -0.88 -7.92 3.72
N ASN A 242 -0.91 -8.75 4.76
CA ASN A 242 -0.96 -10.20 4.63
C ASN A 242 -2.25 -10.67 3.94
N ILE A 243 -3.41 -10.12 4.33
CA ILE A 243 -4.67 -10.47 3.67
C ILE A 243 -4.68 -10.01 2.21
N LEU A 244 -4.24 -8.78 1.92
CA LEU A 244 -4.16 -8.27 0.55
C LEU A 244 -3.20 -9.09 -0.31
N LYS A 245 -2.11 -9.61 0.28
CA LYS A 245 -1.16 -10.50 -0.39
C LYS A 245 -1.80 -11.85 -0.74
N GLU A 246 -2.58 -12.45 0.15
CA GLU A 246 -3.31 -13.68 -0.18
C GLU A 246 -4.34 -13.45 -1.29
N LEU A 247 -5.07 -12.32 -1.25
CA LEU A 247 -5.98 -11.94 -2.34
C LEU A 247 -5.21 -11.70 -3.66
N ALA A 248 -4.01 -11.12 -3.60
CA ALA A 248 -3.14 -10.91 -4.75
C ALA A 248 -2.73 -12.22 -5.43
N LEU A 249 -2.44 -13.25 -4.64
CA LEU A 249 -1.95 -14.55 -5.10
C LEU A 249 -3.07 -15.57 -5.30
N TYR A 250 -4.33 -15.18 -5.10
CA TYR A 250 -5.45 -16.07 -5.34
C TYR A 250 -5.63 -16.31 -6.84
N GLU A 251 -5.32 -17.53 -7.26
CA GLU A 251 -5.73 -18.11 -8.54
C GLU A 251 -7.12 -18.76 -8.36
N GLY A 252 -8.06 -18.34 -9.20
CA GLY A 252 -9.38 -18.97 -9.29
C GLY A 252 -9.24 -20.34 -9.96
N ASN A 253 -9.88 -21.35 -9.37
CA ASN A 253 -10.06 -22.64 -10.03
C ASN A 253 -11.04 -22.51 -11.20
#